data_AF-A0A662A081-F1
#
_entry.id   AF-A0A662A081-F1
#
_cell.length_a   1.000
_cell.length_b   1.000
_cell.length_c   1.000
_cell.angle_alpha   90.00
_cell.angle_beta   90.00
_cell.angle_gamma   90.00
#
_symmetry.space_group_name_H-M   'P 1'
#
loop_
_entity.id
_entity.type
_entity.pdbx_description
1 polymer ?
#
loop_
_entity_poly.entity_id
_entity_poly.type
_entity_poly.pdbx_seq_one_letter_code
_entity_poly.pdbx_strand_id
1 'polypeptide(L)'
;MNENLKRKLMGKRFYSIYRRVRFIRYKNKLEKKKQLENKILKEETFAKKKLATTTATTEKKRDRGNLYKTYRKIRFLYRRRKSKKKEKSALIKEQIAHAKEEHLDIKKRLVEKRILDKVHKKEQKLQQKVSKIEKKKRRKRLLRYFLKRGFLNFIVFMKTIDKRTSNALYNTASSFVRNKEKRSKLFKISINSLSLFLLSYLVIYSISLLFTLWIASSFDYNTILFYYKIYYNIDTGDWTADSVKILYSIAPLTGLLFGIVSLIIFSTFRNERGILKLFFLWAFIHGMIMFFGDLLMGALLNKNFGWVISYLYFRDTGKMIFTLFSIFALVALGGFTAKSFLISGNTYLNYVDKTNKRLLLWGQVIIPVVIGSIVIILLKIPNNLYFGTEEEAYFETFKFSTILLFLIPLVVSFQSFNETYFDEEERKIKISWKFLAVVIFAILALRFGLSTGVHFG
;
A
#
# COMPACT_ATOMS: atom_id res chain seq x y z
N MET A 1 3.87 33.46 9.43
CA MET A 1 2.67 33.69 10.27
C MET A 1 3.08 34.52 11.48
N ASN A 2 2.58 35.75 11.52
CA ASN A 2 2.89 36.77 12.53
C ASN A 2 2.56 36.26 13.96
N GLU A 3 3.38 36.56 14.97
CA GLU A 3 3.20 36.10 16.36
C GLU A 3 1.84 36.54 16.93
N ASN A 4 1.39 37.74 16.56
CA ASN A 4 0.10 38.28 16.98
C ASN A 4 -1.08 37.43 16.48
N LEU A 5 -0.98 36.85 15.28
CA LEU A 5 -2.01 35.97 14.72
C LEU A 5 -2.07 34.61 15.45
N LYS A 6 -0.91 34.07 15.86
CA LYS A 6 -0.83 32.83 16.64
C LYS A 6 -1.45 32.99 18.03
N ARG A 7 -1.22 34.14 18.67
CA ARG A 7 -1.78 34.46 19.99
C ARG A 7 -3.30 34.62 19.92
N LYS A 8 -3.83 35.24 18.86
CA LYS A 8 -5.27 35.41 18.64
C LYS A 8 -5.98 34.07 18.37
N LEU A 9 -5.37 33.18 17.58
CA LEU A 9 -5.96 31.89 17.21
C LEU A 9 -5.95 30.83 18.32
N MET A 10 -4.91 30.78 19.16
CA MET A 10 -4.79 29.74 20.18
C MET A 10 -5.39 30.15 21.54
N GLY A 11 -5.66 31.44 21.78
CA GLY A 11 -6.06 31.94 23.10
C GLY A 11 -4.87 32.03 24.07
N LYS A 12 -4.94 32.97 25.02
CA LYS A 12 -3.79 33.33 25.90
C LYS A 12 -3.22 32.14 26.68
N ARG A 13 -4.07 31.23 27.20
CA ARG A 13 -3.65 30.04 27.98
C ARG A 13 -2.96 28.97 27.14
N PHE A 14 -3.46 28.63 25.96
CA PHE A 14 -2.79 27.63 25.10
C PHE A 14 -1.51 28.18 24.46
N TYR A 15 -1.43 29.49 24.20
CA TYR A 15 -0.21 30.09 23.66
C TYR A 15 0.97 30.00 24.64
N SER A 16 0.72 30.15 25.95
CA SER A 16 1.77 29.99 26.97
C SER A 16 2.28 28.55 27.07
N ILE A 17 1.37 27.56 27.02
CA ILE A 17 1.70 26.13 26.99
C ILE A 17 2.51 25.78 25.74
N TYR A 18 2.06 26.26 24.56
CA TYR A 18 2.77 26.07 23.30
C TYR A 18 4.20 26.66 23.34
N ARG A 19 4.37 27.87 23.90
CA ARG A 19 5.68 28.51 24.05
C ARG A 19 6.60 27.71 24.98
N ARG A 20 6.09 27.20 26.11
CA ARG A 20 6.85 26.32 27.02
C ARG A 20 7.30 25.03 26.33
N VAL A 21 6.40 24.33 25.64
CA VAL A 21 6.72 23.08 24.93
C VAL A 21 7.76 23.31 23.82
N ARG A 22 7.65 24.44 23.09
CA ARG A 22 8.62 24.81 22.06
C ARG A 22 9.99 25.11 22.66
N PHE A 23 10.04 25.80 23.79
CA PHE A 23 11.27 26.11 24.50
C PHE A 23 11.97 24.84 25.03
N ILE A 24 11.22 23.91 25.64
CA ILE A 24 11.76 22.62 26.10
C ILE A 24 12.35 21.82 24.93
N ARG A 25 11.64 21.77 23.78
CA ARG A 25 12.17 21.10 22.57
C ARG A 25 13.44 21.77 22.03
N TYR A 26 13.53 23.09 22.12
CA TYR A 26 14.73 23.84 21.72
C TYR A 26 15.91 23.54 22.65
N LYS A 27 15.68 23.58 23.98
CA LYS A 27 16.70 23.23 24.99
C LYS A 27 17.24 21.81 24.80
N ASN A 28 16.36 20.83 24.65
CA ASN A 28 16.77 19.43 24.41
C ASN A 28 17.54 19.25 23.09
N LYS A 29 17.25 20.07 22.07
CA LYS A 29 18.00 20.05 20.80
C LYS A 29 19.41 20.62 20.97
N LEU A 30 19.56 21.67 21.76
CA LEU A 30 20.84 22.28 22.11
C LEU A 30 21.71 21.34 22.96
N GLU A 31 21.13 20.68 23.96
CA GLU A 31 21.84 19.69 24.78
C GLU A 31 22.33 18.50 23.96
N LYS A 32 21.50 17.97 23.06
CA LYS A 32 21.92 16.91 22.12
C LYS A 32 23.05 17.36 21.19
N LYS A 33 23.04 18.63 20.76
CA LYS A 33 24.13 19.19 19.94
C LYS A 33 25.44 19.27 20.74
N LYS A 34 25.39 19.78 21.97
CA LYS A 34 26.55 19.82 22.89
C LYS A 34 27.10 18.42 23.22
N GLN A 35 26.22 17.43 23.43
CA GLN A 35 26.64 16.04 23.65
C GLN A 35 27.35 15.44 22.42
N LEU A 36 26.90 15.79 21.21
CA LEU A 36 27.54 15.35 19.96
C LEU A 36 28.91 16.01 19.77
N GLU A 37 29.00 17.32 19.97
CA GLU A 37 30.25 18.10 19.91
C GLU A 37 31.28 17.57 20.92
N ASN A 38 30.86 17.27 22.16
CA ASN A 38 31.73 16.68 23.18
C ASN A 38 32.21 15.27 22.83
N LYS A 39 31.39 14.46 22.12
CA LYS A 39 31.82 13.14 21.63
C LYS A 39 32.89 13.27 20.55
N ILE A 40 32.71 14.21 19.62
CA ILE A 40 33.69 14.48 18.54
C ILE A 40 35.02 14.92 19.15
N LEU A 41 35.01 15.85 20.12
CA LEU A 41 36.21 16.34 20.80
C LEU A 41 36.96 15.21 21.54
N LYS A 42 36.22 14.27 22.17
CA LYS A 42 36.80 13.08 22.83
C LYS A 42 37.44 12.11 21.82
N GLU A 43 36.86 11.94 20.64
CA GLU A 43 37.41 11.09 19.59
C GLU A 43 38.67 11.72 18.96
N GLU A 44 38.68 13.04 18.74
CA GLU A 44 39.85 13.76 18.22
C GLU A 44 41.04 13.74 19.21
N THR A 45 40.78 13.91 20.50
CA THR A 45 41.83 13.83 21.54
C THR A 45 42.39 12.40 21.68
N PHE A 46 41.55 11.38 21.53
CA PHE A 46 42.00 9.98 21.50
C PHE A 46 42.84 9.67 20.24
N ALA A 47 42.46 10.19 19.08
CA ALA A 47 43.22 10.05 17.84
C ALA A 47 44.61 10.72 17.93
N LYS A 48 44.69 11.93 18.53
CA LYS A 48 45.97 12.63 18.78
C LYS A 48 46.89 11.86 19.74
N LYS A 49 46.34 11.27 20.82
CA LYS A 49 47.13 10.41 21.74
C LYS A 49 47.66 9.14 21.08
N LYS A 50 46.90 8.55 20.14
CA LYS A 50 47.33 7.36 19.39
C LYS A 50 48.42 7.68 18.35
N LEU A 51 48.38 8.87 17.76
CA LEU A 51 49.45 9.35 16.89
C LEU A 51 50.76 9.58 17.67
N ALA A 52 50.69 10.20 18.86
CA ALA A 52 51.85 10.46 19.71
C ALA A 52 52.52 9.18 20.26
N THR A 53 51.76 8.11 20.47
CA THR A 53 52.29 6.80 20.92
C THR A 53 52.90 5.98 19.78
N THR A 54 52.57 6.28 18.52
CA THR A 54 53.13 5.57 17.35
C THR A 54 54.43 6.22 16.84
N THR A 55 54.74 7.47 17.25
CA THR A 55 55.97 8.19 16.90
C THR A 55 57.11 8.07 17.91
N ALA A 56 56.96 7.25 18.96
CA ALA A 56 57.94 7.13 20.06
C ALA A 56 58.60 5.74 20.20
N THR A 57 58.55 4.88 19.17
CA THR A 57 59.18 3.53 19.22
C THR A 57 59.76 3.10 17.87
N THR A 58 60.75 3.83 17.35
CA THR A 58 61.68 3.31 16.33
C THR A 58 63.01 4.04 16.42
N GLU A 59 63.79 3.78 17.47
CA GLU A 59 65.26 3.96 17.44
C GLU A 59 65.93 3.39 18.71
N LYS A 60 66.51 2.18 18.58
CA LYS A 60 67.81 1.77 19.17
C LYS A 60 67.93 0.25 19.19
N LYS A 61 68.83 -0.28 18.36
CA LYS A 61 69.92 -1.19 18.79
C LYS A 61 70.84 -1.45 17.58
N ARG A 62 72.02 -0.85 17.63
CA ARG A 62 73.24 -1.38 16.99
C ARG A 62 73.86 -2.36 17.99
N ASP A 63 74.29 -3.53 17.52
CA ASP A 63 75.72 -3.88 17.60
C ASP A 63 76.08 -5.14 16.79
N ARG A 64 77.25 -5.05 16.15
CA ARG A 64 78.04 -6.14 15.54
C ARG A 64 78.96 -6.66 16.66
N GLY A 65 79.18 -7.95 16.87
CA GLY A 65 79.85 -8.87 15.98
C GLY A 65 81.37 -8.86 16.25
N ASN A 66 81.91 -9.96 16.77
CA ASN A 66 83.08 -10.68 16.21
C ASN A 66 83.67 -11.67 17.23
N LEU A 67 83.73 -12.93 16.82
CA LEU A 67 84.75 -13.87 17.28
C LEU A 67 85.82 -13.95 16.18
N TYR A 68 86.98 -13.36 16.52
CA TYR A 68 88.35 -13.82 16.29
C TYR A 68 88.97 -14.06 14.91
N LYS A 69 90.21 -13.52 14.83
CA LYS A 69 91.46 -14.07 14.26
C LYS A 69 91.31 -14.86 12.94
N THR A 70 92.02 -14.54 11.86
CA THR A 70 93.50 -14.56 11.84
C THR A 70 94.07 -13.94 10.54
N TYR A 71 95.32 -13.47 10.61
CA TYR A 71 96.28 -13.29 9.49
C TYR A 71 96.32 -11.99 8.66
N ARG A 72 96.56 -10.91 9.40
CA ARG A 72 97.68 -9.94 9.33
C ARG A 72 98.87 -10.13 8.34
N LYS A 73 98.72 -10.46 7.05
CA LYS A 73 99.80 -10.25 6.06
C LYS A 73 99.40 -9.75 4.66
N ILE A 74 98.12 -9.76 4.27
CA ILE A 74 97.62 -9.24 2.96
C ILE A 74 97.04 -7.80 3.09
N ARG A 75 97.56 -6.99 4.03
CA ARG A 75 96.90 -5.75 4.50
C ARG A 75 97.15 -4.52 3.61
N PHE A 76 98.10 -4.55 2.68
CA PHE A 76 98.46 -3.35 1.92
C PHE A 76 97.71 -3.20 0.59
N LEU A 77 97.51 -4.27 -0.19
CA LEU A 77 96.79 -4.21 -1.46
C LEU A 77 95.25 -4.16 -1.30
N TYR A 78 94.70 -4.56 -0.15
CA TYR A 78 93.26 -4.46 0.12
C TYR A 78 92.81 -3.01 0.37
N ARG A 79 93.68 -2.09 0.82
CA ARG A 79 93.27 -0.71 1.18
C ARG A 79 92.80 0.13 -0.01
N ARG A 80 93.37 -0.06 -1.21
CA ARG A 80 92.99 0.70 -2.43
C ARG A 80 91.70 0.18 -3.10
N ARG A 81 91.38 -1.12 -2.99
CA ARG A 81 90.07 -1.68 -3.38
C ARG A 81 88.98 -1.45 -2.30
N LYS A 82 89.35 -1.40 -1.02
CA LYS A 82 88.43 -1.13 0.10
C LYS A 82 87.97 0.33 0.14
N SER A 83 88.78 1.33 -0.24
CA SER A 83 88.30 2.72 -0.33
C SER A 83 87.21 2.85 -1.41
N LYS A 84 87.45 2.35 -2.63
CA LYS A 84 86.45 2.34 -3.71
C LYS A 84 85.20 1.50 -3.41
N LYS A 85 85.35 0.33 -2.74
CA LYS A 85 84.18 -0.46 -2.26
C LYS A 85 83.43 0.23 -1.11
N LYS A 86 84.13 0.94 -0.21
CA LYS A 86 83.52 1.63 0.92
C LYS A 86 82.74 2.86 0.46
N GLU A 87 83.26 3.58 -0.52
CA GLU A 87 82.62 4.71 -1.19
C GLU A 87 81.39 4.27 -1.99
N LYS A 88 81.51 3.22 -2.83
CA LYS A 88 80.33 2.61 -3.49
C LYS A 88 79.31 2.07 -2.48
N SER A 89 79.74 1.48 -1.37
CA SER A 89 78.82 0.99 -0.33
C SER A 89 78.17 2.10 0.49
N ALA A 90 78.80 3.27 0.58
CA ALA A 90 78.23 4.45 1.23
C ALA A 90 77.17 5.08 0.32
N LEU A 91 77.48 5.24 -0.97
CA LEU A 91 76.54 5.71 -1.99
C LEU A 91 75.30 4.80 -2.09
N ILE A 92 75.49 3.48 -2.12
CA ILE A 92 74.38 2.51 -2.13
C ILE A 92 73.55 2.61 -0.83
N LYS A 93 74.19 2.83 0.33
CA LYS A 93 73.46 2.99 1.59
C LYS A 93 72.64 4.28 1.63
N GLU A 94 73.17 5.36 1.06
CA GLU A 94 72.48 6.63 0.94
C GLU A 94 71.30 6.53 -0.03
N GLN A 95 71.48 5.86 -1.17
CA GLN A 95 70.39 5.55 -2.10
C GLN A 95 69.32 4.66 -1.45
N ILE A 96 69.71 3.65 -0.66
CA ILE A 96 68.76 2.80 0.07
C ILE A 96 68.06 3.60 1.19
N ALA A 97 68.76 4.52 1.87
CA ALA A 97 68.16 5.37 2.88
C ALA A 97 67.13 6.32 2.26
N HIS A 98 67.47 6.98 1.17
CA HIS A 98 66.57 7.85 0.41
C HIS A 98 65.36 7.06 -0.12
N ALA A 99 65.57 5.89 -0.73
CA ALA A 99 64.48 5.03 -1.20
C ALA A 99 63.57 4.55 -0.06
N LYS A 100 64.12 4.32 1.14
CA LYS A 100 63.33 3.97 2.33
C LYS A 100 62.50 5.15 2.84
N GLU A 101 63.07 6.35 2.85
CA GLU A 101 62.34 7.56 3.22
C GLU A 101 61.20 7.83 2.23
N GLU A 102 61.47 7.76 0.93
CA GLU A 102 60.46 7.92 -0.11
C GLU A 102 59.34 6.87 0.00
N HIS A 103 59.69 5.60 0.20
CA HIS A 103 58.72 4.54 0.41
C HIS A 103 57.88 4.74 1.69
N LEU A 104 58.49 5.26 2.76
CA LEU A 104 57.79 5.56 4.01
C LEU A 104 56.81 6.72 3.83
N ASP A 105 57.19 7.74 3.06
CA ASP A 105 56.33 8.87 2.71
C ASP A 105 55.16 8.46 1.81
N ILE A 106 55.41 7.63 0.79
CA ILE A 106 54.34 7.03 -0.03
C ILE A 106 53.37 6.24 0.84
N LYS A 107 53.88 5.43 1.79
CA LYS A 107 53.05 4.65 2.71
C LYS A 107 52.19 5.56 3.61
N LYS A 108 52.73 6.67 4.11
CA LYS A 108 51.97 7.67 4.87
C LYS A 108 50.84 8.28 4.05
N ARG A 109 51.12 8.74 2.82
CA ARG A 109 50.11 9.31 1.91
C ARG A 109 49.00 8.32 1.57
N LEU A 110 49.33 7.04 1.36
CA LEU A 110 48.33 5.99 1.12
C LEU A 110 47.44 5.73 2.35
N VAL A 111 47.99 5.79 3.56
CA VAL A 111 47.23 5.64 4.81
C VAL A 111 46.29 6.85 5.00
N GLU A 112 46.78 8.07 4.78
CA GLU A 112 45.97 9.29 4.84
C GLU A 112 44.82 9.26 3.82
N LYS A 113 45.11 8.88 2.57
CA LYS A 113 44.08 8.72 1.53
C LYS A 113 43.01 7.70 1.93
N ARG A 114 43.41 6.54 2.49
CA ARG A 114 42.45 5.52 3.00
C ARG A 114 41.60 6.04 4.16
N ILE A 115 42.15 6.89 5.02
CA ILE A 115 41.39 7.51 6.11
C ILE A 115 40.39 8.52 5.54
N LEU A 116 40.82 9.39 4.62
CA LEU A 116 39.97 10.38 3.95
C LEU A 116 38.81 9.70 3.20
N ASP A 117 39.10 8.64 2.43
CA ASP A 117 38.08 7.86 1.72
C ASP A 117 37.07 7.22 2.68
N LYS A 118 37.52 6.73 3.84
CA LYS A 118 36.63 6.18 4.87
C LYS A 118 35.74 7.26 5.49
N VAL A 119 36.26 8.47 5.68
CA VAL A 119 35.50 9.62 6.19
C VAL A 119 34.46 10.05 5.17
N HIS A 120 34.83 10.27 3.91
CA HIS A 120 33.90 10.64 2.84
C HIS A 120 32.82 9.57 2.63
N LYS A 121 33.16 8.27 2.66
CA LYS A 121 32.17 7.19 2.56
C LYS A 121 31.19 7.18 3.75
N LYS A 122 31.64 7.54 4.96
CA LYS A 122 30.75 7.68 6.13
C LYS A 122 29.84 8.90 5.99
N GLU A 123 30.35 10.04 5.53
CA GLU A 123 29.57 11.26 5.30
C GLU A 123 28.48 11.04 4.24
N GLN A 124 28.83 10.42 3.11
CA GLN A 124 27.86 10.07 2.06
C GLN A 124 26.75 9.14 2.60
N LYS A 125 27.10 8.11 3.39
CA LYS A 125 26.11 7.24 4.04
C LYS A 125 25.22 8.01 5.01
N LEU A 126 25.76 8.98 5.75
CA LEU A 126 25.00 9.82 6.67
C LEU A 126 24.02 10.74 5.91
N GLN A 127 24.48 11.40 4.85
CA GLN A 127 23.64 12.24 3.98
C GLN A 127 22.52 11.42 3.31
N GLN A 128 22.81 10.21 2.85
CA GLN A 128 21.80 9.28 2.32
C GLN A 128 20.77 8.88 3.40
N LYS A 129 21.20 8.64 4.65
CA LYS A 129 20.28 8.34 5.76
C LYS A 129 19.41 9.55 6.10
N VAL A 130 19.99 10.75 6.17
CA VAL A 130 19.26 12.00 6.45
C VAL A 130 18.20 12.26 5.37
N SER A 131 18.57 12.18 4.09
CA SER A 131 17.63 12.38 2.98
C SER A 131 16.50 11.34 2.96
N LYS A 132 16.78 10.07 3.27
CA LYS A 132 15.74 9.02 3.43
C LYS A 132 14.78 9.35 4.58
N ILE A 133 15.30 9.80 5.73
CA ILE A 133 14.48 10.19 6.89
C ILE A 133 13.60 11.40 6.57
N GLU A 134 14.15 12.41 5.86
CA GLU A 134 13.42 13.60 5.44
C GLU A 134 12.33 13.28 4.43
N LYS A 135 12.61 12.44 3.41
CA LYS A 135 11.60 11.94 2.47
C LYS A 135 10.47 11.21 3.20
N LYS A 136 10.78 10.35 4.18
CA LYS A 136 9.77 9.65 5.01
C LYS A 136 8.93 10.62 5.86
N LYS A 137 9.56 11.64 6.46
CA LYS A 137 8.87 12.71 7.22
C LYS A 137 7.97 13.57 6.33
N ARG A 138 8.44 13.95 5.13
CA ARG A 138 7.65 14.72 4.14
C ARG A 138 6.42 13.94 3.69
N ARG A 139 6.56 12.65 3.35
CA ARG A 139 5.43 11.77 3.01
C ARG A 139 4.40 11.68 4.14
N LYS A 140 4.83 11.47 5.39
CA LYS A 140 3.91 11.45 6.56
C LYS A 140 3.17 12.77 6.77
N ARG A 141 3.84 13.92 6.58
CA ARG A 141 3.21 15.25 6.71
C ARG A 141 2.16 15.48 5.63
N LEU A 142 2.47 15.13 4.38
CA LEU A 142 1.51 15.22 3.26
C LEU A 142 0.30 14.32 3.51
N LEU A 143 0.52 13.06 3.93
CA LEU A 143 -0.57 12.14 4.21
C LEU A 143 -1.51 12.66 5.32
N ARG A 144 -0.97 13.18 6.43
CA ARG A 144 -1.77 13.82 7.48
C ARG A 144 -2.52 15.06 6.99
N TYR A 145 -1.90 15.86 6.12
CA TYR A 145 -2.53 17.03 5.53
C TYR A 145 -3.70 16.63 4.63
N PHE A 146 -3.52 15.63 3.75
CA PHE A 146 -4.57 15.10 2.90
C PHE A 146 -5.73 14.50 3.70
N LEU A 147 -5.43 13.68 4.72
CA LEU A 147 -6.46 13.11 5.60
C LEU A 147 -7.24 14.20 6.36
N LYS A 148 -6.54 15.17 6.95
CA LYS A 148 -7.19 16.27 7.70
C LYS A 148 -8.05 17.15 6.78
N ARG A 149 -7.58 17.44 5.56
CA ARG A 149 -8.32 18.25 4.58
C ARG A 149 -9.54 17.49 4.04
N GLY A 150 -9.40 16.20 3.76
CA GLY A 150 -10.52 15.34 3.37
C GLY A 150 -11.60 15.27 4.45
N PHE A 151 -11.20 15.08 5.71
CA PHE A 151 -12.13 15.01 6.84
C PHE A 151 -12.84 16.35 7.12
N LEU A 152 -12.12 17.48 7.04
CA LEU A 152 -12.74 18.80 7.18
C LEU A 152 -13.73 19.09 6.04
N ASN A 153 -13.36 18.74 4.81
CA ASN A 153 -14.28 18.87 3.67
C ASN A 153 -15.53 18.01 3.85
N PHE A 154 -15.39 16.81 4.43
CA PHE A 154 -16.52 15.94 4.76
C PHE A 154 -17.44 16.54 5.83
N ILE A 155 -16.89 17.06 6.94
CA ILE A 155 -17.69 17.72 7.99
C ILE A 155 -18.41 18.94 7.43
N VAL A 156 -17.70 19.78 6.65
CA VAL A 156 -18.30 20.97 6.03
C VAL A 156 -19.41 20.53 5.08
N PHE A 157 -19.15 19.54 4.22
CA PHE A 157 -20.15 18.97 3.32
C PHE A 157 -21.42 18.56 4.08
N MET A 158 -21.28 17.74 5.14
CA MET A 158 -22.40 17.28 5.97
C MET A 158 -23.16 18.43 6.65
N LYS A 159 -22.45 19.46 7.14
CA LYS A 159 -23.08 20.64 7.75
C LYS A 159 -23.75 21.57 6.74
N THR A 160 -23.28 21.58 5.49
CA THR A 160 -23.84 22.40 4.41
C THR A 160 -24.94 21.70 3.60
N ILE A 161 -25.39 20.52 4.04
CA ILE A 161 -26.65 19.92 3.56
C ILE A 161 -27.83 20.70 4.17
N ASP A 162 -27.91 21.98 3.82
CA ASP A 162 -28.97 22.93 4.19
C ASP A 162 -30.05 22.93 3.10
N LYS A 163 -31.23 23.50 3.40
CA LYS A 163 -32.39 23.60 2.48
C LYS A 163 -32.04 24.32 1.15
N ARG A 164 -30.96 25.09 1.12
CA ARG A 164 -30.44 25.75 -0.09
C ARG A 164 -29.70 24.78 -1.02
N THR A 165 -29.00 23.78 -0.49
CA THR A 165 -28.34 22.75 -1.31
C THR A 165 -29.35 21.73 -1.83
N SER A 166 -30.44 21.44 -1.11
CA SER A 166 -31.54 20.62 -1.66
C SER A 166 -32.22 21.29 -2.86
N ASN A 167 -32.51 22.60 -2.79
CA ASN A 167 -33.05 23.35 -3.93
C ASN A 167 -32.07 23.42 -5.10
N ALA A 168 -30.76 23.58 -4.84
CA ALA A 168 -29.73 23.53 -5.88
C ALA A 168 -29.63 22.13 -6.51
N LEU A 169 -29.76 21.06 -5.72
CA LEU A 169 -29.81 19.68 -6.21
C LEU A 169 -31.07 19.45 -7.04
N TYR A 170 -32.23 19.93 -6.61
CA TYR A 170 -33.47 19.86 -7.38
C TYR A 170 -33.38 20.60 -8.72
N ASN A 171 -32.83 21.81 -8.74
CA ASN A 171 -32.61 22.57 -9.98
C ASN A 171 -31.57 21.91 -10.90
N THR A 172 -30.54 21.28 -10.32
CA THR A 172 -29.56 20.49 -11.09
C THR A 172 -30.19 19.21 -11.64
N ALA A 173 -31.02 18.53 -10.85
CA ALA A 173 -31.73 17.32 -11.26
C ALA A 173 -32.74 17.63 -12.37
N SER A 174 -33.54 18.69 -12.22
CA SER A 174 -34.52 19.09 -13.23
C SER A 174 -33.87 19.56 -14.54
N SER A 175 -32.76 20.32 -14.48
CA SER A 175 -31.99 20.67 -15.69
C SER A 175 -31.33 19.46 -16.34
N PHE A 176 -30.90 18.46 -15.55
CA PHE A 176 -30.43 17.19 -16.05
C PHE A 176 -31.55 16.39 -16.75
N VAL A 177 -32.75 16.37 -16.18
CA VAL A 177 -33.93 15.74 -16.78
C VAL A 177 -34.31 16.40 -18.11
N ARG A 178 -34.12 17.72 -18.25
CA ARG A 178 -34.42 18.43 -19.50
C ARG A 178 -33.39 18.15 -20.61
N ASN A 179 -32.12 17.93 -20.29
CA ASN A 179 -31.07 17.74 -21.30
C ASN A 179 -31.05 16.29 -21.86
N LYS A 180 -31.65 16.09 -23.05
CA LYS A 180 -31.74 14.78 -23.73
C LYS A 180 -30.37 14.14 -24.01
N GLU A 181 -29.37 14.94 -24.40
CA GLU A 181 -28.04 14.43 -24.74
C GLU A 181 -27.30 13.90 -23.50
N LYS A 182 -27.30 14.65 -22.40
CA LYS A 182 -26.69 14.22 -21.13
C LYS A 182 -27.34 12.96 -20.59
N ARG A 183 -28.67 12.84 -20.69
CA ARG A 183 -29.40 11.61 -20.33
C ARG A 183 -28.99 10.42 -21.18
N SER A 184 -28.87 10.60 -22.50
CA SER A 184 -28.42 9.54 -23.40
C SER A 184 -27.00 9.08 -23.06
N LYS A 185 -26.07 10.01 -22.80
CA LYS A 185 -24.70 9.69 -22.38
C LYS A 185 -24.68 8.95 -21.04
N LEU A 186 -25.42 9.45 -20.04
CA LEU A 186 -25.54 8.81 -18.73
C LEU A 186 -26.06 7.37 -18.87
N PHE A 187 -27.16 7.17 -19.58
CA PHE A 187 -27.78 5.88 -19.79
C PHE A 187 -26.83 4.86 -20.42
N LYS A 188 -26.11 5.27 -21.47
CA LYS A 188 -25.13 4.40 -22.15
C LYS A 188 -23.96 4.01 -21.21
N ILE A 189 -23.43 4.97 -20.45
CA ILE A 189 -22.36 4.71 -19.46
C ILE A 189 -22.90 3.77 -18.36
N SER A 190 -24.12 4.00 -17.89
CA SER A 190 -24.78 3.18 -16.87
C SER A 190 -25.00 1.75 -17.32
N ILE A 191 -25.53 1.50 -18.52
CA ILE A 191 -25.72 0.13 -19.01
C ILE A 191 -24.39 -0.61 -19.12
N ASN A 192 -23.37 0.05 -19.68
CA ASN A 192 -22.06 -0.57 -19.81
C ASN A 192 -21.45 -0.90 -18.45
N SER A 193 -21.48 0.05 -17.52
CA SER A 193 -20.93 -0.16 -16.18
C SER A 193 -21.75 -1.16 -15.37
N LEU A 194 -23.09 -1.14 -15.47
CA LEU A 194 -23.99 -2.12 -14.84
C LEU A 194 -23.73 -3.53 -15.36
N SER A 195 -23.55 -3.69 -16.68
CA SER A 195 -23.24 -4.99 -17.27
C SER A 195 -21.91 -5.52 -16.72
N LEU A 196 -20.87 -4.69 -16.67
CA LEU A 196 -19.57 -5.12 -16.14
C LEU A 196 -19.57 -5.33 -14.62
N PHE A 197 -20.35 -4.56 -13.88
CA PHE A 197 -20.61 -4.76 -12.45
C PHE A 197 -21.20 -6.15 -12.21
N LEU A 198 -22.35 -6.45 -12.85
CA LEU A 198 -23.02 -7.75 -12.72
C LEU A 198 -22.13 -8.90 -13.20
N LEU A 199 -21.45 -8.74 -14.35
CA LEU A 199 -20.56 -9.76 -14.88
C LEU A 199 -19.43 -10.08 -13.89
N SER A 200 -18.81 -9.05 -13.32
CA SER A 200 -17.70 -9.24 -12.37
C SER A 200 -18.15 -9.91 -11.07
N TYR A 201 -19.36 -9.58 -10.58
CA TYR A 201 -19.96 -10.27 -9.45
C TYR A 201 -20.19 -11.75 -9.77
N LEU A 202 -20.83 -12.05 -10.90
CA LEU A 202 -21.15 -13.42 -11.30
C LEU A 202 -19.89 -14.28 -11.48
N VAL A 203 -18.83 -13.71 -12.06
CA VAL A 203 -17.54 -14.40 -12.22
C VAL A 203 -16.92 -14.73 -10.86
N ILE A 204 -16.80 -13.74 -9.96
CA ILE A 204 -16.22 -13.97 -8.64
C ILE A 204 -17.05 -14.96 -7.83
N TYR A 205 -18.38 -14.81 -7.87
CA TYR A 205 -19.31 -15.70 -7.19
C TYR A 205 -19.18 -17.15 -7.71
N SER A 206 -19.20 -17.35 -9.02
CA SER A 206 -19.08 -18.68 -9.63
C SER A 206 -17.74 -19.32 -9.29
N ILE A 207 -16.64 -18.57 -9.38
CA ILE A 207 -15.32 -19.07 -9.00
C ILE A 207 -15.29 -19.45 -7.52
N SER A 208 -15.87 -18.62 -6.63
CA SER A 208 -15.94 -18.94 -5.21
C SER A 208 -16.74 -20.22 -4.93
N LEU A 209 -17.85 -20.45 -5.65
CA LEU A 209 -18.63 -21.67 -5.54
C LEU A 209 -17.80 -22.90 -5.98
N LEU A 210 -17.10 -22.80 -7.10
CA LEU A 210 -16.24 -23.89 -7.60
C LEU A 210 -15.14 -24.26 -6.60
N PHE A 211 -14.47 -23.27 -6.00
CA PHE A 211 -13.48 -23.52 -4.97
C PHE A 211 -14.10 -24.15 -3.71
N THR A 212 -15.28 -23.69 -3.28
CA THR A 212 -15.96 -24.30 -2.13
C THR A 212 -16.33 -25.76 -2.39
N LEU A 213 -16.87 -26.08 -3.56
CA LEU A 213 -17.21 -27.46 -3.94
C LEU A 213 -15.97 -28.36 -4.00
N TRP A 214 -14.87 -27.84 -4.57
CA TRP A 214 -13.62 -28.57 -4.64
C TRP A 214 -13.08 -28.89 -3.24
N ILE A 215 -13.11 -27.93 -2.32
CA ILE A 215 -12.72 -28.15 -0.93
C ILE A 215 -13.69 -29.11 -0.22
N ALA A 216 -15.00 -28.98 -0.42
CA ALA A 216 -15.97 -29.88 0.20
C ALA A 216 -15.75 -31.34 -0.25
N SER A 217 -15.48 -31.55 -1.53
CA SER A 217 -15.12 -32.86 -2.07
C SER A 217 -13.82 -33.40 -1.46
N SER A 218 -12.84 -32.56 -1.12
CA SER A 218 -11.62 -33.00 -0.42
C SER A 218 -11.83 -33.47 1.02
N PHE A 219 -13.00 -33.21 1.60
CA PHE A 219 -13.44 -33.71 2.90
C PHE A 219 -14.47 -34.85 2.78
N ASP A 220 -14.70 -35.39 1.58
CA ASP A 220 -15.70 -36.41 1.29
C ASP A 220 -17.13 -36.02 1.72
N TYR A 221 -17.44 -34.73 1.65
CA TYR A 221 -18.75 -34.20 2.01
C TYR A 221 -19.70 -34.20 0.81
N ASN A 222 -20.84 -34.89 0.97
CA ASN A 222 -21.95 -34.82 0.01
C ASN A 222 -22.55 -33.42 0.02
N THR A 223 -22.54 -32.74 -1.13
CA THR A 223 -23.04 -31.37 -1.28
C THR A 223 -24.10 -31.26 -2.36
N ILE A 224 -25.01 -30.31 -2.14
CA ILE A 224 -26.03 -29.92 -3.13
C ILE A 224 -25.81 -28.45 -3.46
N LEU A 225 -25.42 -28.19 -4.71
CA LEU A 225 -25.18 -26.86 -5.23
C LEU A 225 -26.48 -26.25 -5.75
N PHE A 226 -26.94 -25.19 -5.08
CA PHE A 226 -27.98 -24.31 -5.61
C PHE A 226 -27.37 -22.99 -6.09
N TYR A 227 -28.11 -22.25 -6.92
CA TYR A 227 -27.66 -20.93 -7.38
C TYR A 227 -27.43 -19.92 -6.24
N TYR A 228 -28.15 -20.07 -5.12
CA TYR A 228 -28.09 -19.14 -3.99
C TYR A 228 -27.16 -19.61 -2.86
N LYS A 229 -26.97 -20.92 -2.67
CA LYS A 229 -26.13 -21.50 -1.62
C LYS A 229 -25.62 -22.91 -1.94
N ILE A 230 -24.64 -23.37 -1.17
CA ILE A 230 -24.22 -24.78 -1.13
C ILE A 230 -24.79 -25.38 0.14
N TYR A 231 -25.53 -26.48 0.00
CA TYR A 231 -26.01 -27.27 1.12
C TYR A 231 -25.05 -28.44 1.35
N TYR A 232 -24.67 -28.67 2.61
CA TYR A 232 -23.82 -29.78 3.02
C TYR A 232 -24.69 -30.84 3.67
N ASN A 233 -24.78 -32.03 3.06
CA ASN A 233 -25.54 -33.16 3.59
C ASN A 233 -24.64 -33.99 4.51
N ILE A 234 -24.36 -33.41 5.69
CA ILE A 234 -23.43 -33.96 6.69
C ILE A 234 -24.15 -34.01 8.03
N ASP A 235 -23.99 -35.11 8.76
CA ASP A 235 -24.52 -35.25 10.11
C ASP A 235 -23.78 -34.33 11.10
N THR A 236 -24.45 -33.95 12.19
CA THR A 236 -23.91 -32.98 13.15
C THR A 236 -22.61 -33.42 13.81
N GLY A 237 -22.36 -34.73 13.91
CA GLY A 237 -21.14 -35.31 14.49
C GLY A 237 -19.92 -35.32 13.56
N ASP A 238 -20.12 -35.21 12.25
CA ASP A 238 -19.05 -35.37 11.24
C ASP A 238 -18.35 -34.06 10.89
N TRP A 239 -18.81 -32.94 11.48
CA TRP A 239 -18.16 -31.65 11.35
C TRP A 239 -16.85 -31.62 12.12
N THR A 240 -15.74 -31.59 11.39
CA THR A 240 -14.43 -31.35 11.98
C THR A 240 -14.17 -29.85 12.12
N ALA A 241 -13.46 -29.44 13.17
CA ALA A 241 -13.13 -28.04 13.37
C ALA A 241 -12.35 -27.44 12.19
N ASP A 242 -11.55 -28.24 11.49
CA ASP A 242 -10.76 -27.77 10.35
C ASP A 242 -11.60 -27.66 9.08
N SER A 243 -12.55 -28.57 8.83
CA SER A 243 -13.44 -28.44 7.68
C SER A 243 -14.30 -27.19 7.77
N VAL A 244 -14.85 -26.88 8.97
CA VAL A 244 -15.60 -25.64 9.21
C VAL A 244 -14.73 -24.41 8.91
N LYS A 245 -13.51 -24.34 9.46
CA LYS A 245 -12.62 -23.20 9.24
C LYS A 245 -12.32 -23.00 7.76
N ILE A 246 -12.04 -24.07 7.01
CA ILE A 246 -11.63 -23.98 5.61
C ILE A 246 -12.84 -23.68 4.72
N LEU A 247 -13.95 -24.41 4.86
CA LEU A 247 -15.15 -24.23 4.02
C LEU A 247 -15.78 -22.84 4.15
N TYR A 248 -15.84 -22.29 5.36
CA TYR A 248 -16.39 -20.94 5.55
C TYR A 248 -15.37 -19.82 5.27
N SER A 249 -14.08 -20.13 5.14
CA SER A 249 -13.05 -19.15 4.75
C SER A 249 -12.81 -19.08 3.24
N ILE A 250 -13.01 -20.18 2.51
CA ILE A 250 -12.55 -20.29 1.12
C ILE A 250 -13.22 -19.28 0.20
N ALA A 251 -14.53 -19.04 0.32
CA ALA A 251 -15.24 -18.09 -0.53
C ALA A 251 -14.77 -16.64 -0.30
N PRO A 252 -14.75 -16.11 0.94
CA PRO A 252 -14.15 -14.80 1.24
C PRO A 252 -12.71 -14.66 0.76
N LEU A 253 -11.86 -15.67 1.01
CA LEU A 253 -10.45 -15.64 0.61
C LEU A 253 -10.28 -15.65 -0.92
N THR A 254 -11.10 -16.41 -1.63
CA THR A 254 -11.16 -16.40 -3.09
C THR A 254 -11.54 -15.01 -3.59
N GLY A 255 -12.57 -14.40 -3.01
CA GLY A 255 -12.95 -13.01 -3.31
C GLY A 255 -11.79 -12.03 -3.11
N LEU A 256 -11.08 -12.12 -1.99
CA LEU A 256 -9.91 -11.28 -1.71
C LEU A 256 -8.80 -11.47 -2.75
N LEU A 257 -8.44 -12.72 -3.05
CA LEU A 257 -7.38 -13.07 -4.00
C LEU A 257 -7.70 -12.54 -5.40
N PHE A 258 -8.89 -12.87 -5.92
CA PHE A 258 -9.34 -12.41 -7.24
C PHE A 258 -9.50 -10.90 -7.29
N GLY A 259 -9.91 -10.27 -6.20
CA GLY A 259 -9.94 -8.83 -6.08
C GLY A 259 -8.56 -8.21 -6.27
N ILE A 260 -7.55 -8.69 -5.55
CA ILE A 260 -6.16 -8.20 -5.64
C ILE A 260 -5.60 -8.41 -7.06
N VAL A 261 -5.78 -9.60 -7.64
CA VAL A 261 -5.35 -9.90 -9.02
C VAL A 261 -6.01 -8.93 -10.01
N SER A 262 -7.32 -8.69 -9.86
CA SER A 262 -8.05 -7.75 -10.71
C SER A 262 -7.53 -6.31 -10.58
N LEU A 263 -7.12 -5.88 -9.38
CA LEU A 263 -6.51 -4.56 -9.19
C LEU A 263 -5.15 -4.44 -9.89
N ILE A 264 -4.34 -5.50 -9.88
CA ILE A 264 -3.04 -5.55 -10.57
C ILE A 264 -3.26 -5.43 -12.08
N ILE A 265 -4.19 -6.21 -12.62
CA ILE A 265 -4.56 -6.17 -14.05
C ILE A 265 -5.10 -4.78 -14.42
N PHE A 266 -6.04 -4.24 -13.64
CA PHE A 266 -6.55 -2.87 -13.83
C PHE A 266 -5.41 -1.84 -13.85
N SER A 267 -4.47 -1.94 -12.91
CA SER A 267 -3.36 -0.98 -12.80
C SER A 267 -2.46 -0.99 -14.04
N THR A 268 -2.33 -2.16 -14.68
CA THR A 268 -1.59 -2.34 -15.93
C THR A 268 -2.32 -1.70 -17.11
N PHE A 269 -3.63 -1.89 -17.21
CA PHE A 269 -4.46 -1.40 -18.33
C PHE A 269 -5.18 -0.07 -18.07
N ARG A 270 -4.84 0.66 -17.00
CA ARG A 270 -5.60 1.85 -16.58
C ARG A 270 -5.63 2.96 -17.65
N ASN A 271 -4.56 3.07 -18.43
CA ASN A 271 -4.40 4.09 -19.46
C ASN A 271 -5.05 3.70 -20.79
N GLU A 272 -5.30 2.40 -21.01
CA GLU A 272 -5.88 1.91 -22.26
C GLU A 272 -7.30 2.43 -22.49
N ARG A 273 -7.75 2.49 -23.74
CA ARG A 273 -9.11 2.95 -24.07
C ARG A 273 -10.19 1.88 -23.82
N GLY A 274 -9.79 0.63 -23.56
CA GLY A 274 -10.68 -0.52 -23.44
C GLY A 274 -11.60 -0.47 -22.22
N ILE A 275 -12.86 -0.89 -22.42
CA ILE A 275 -13.89 -0.96 -21.37
C ILE A 275 -13.67 -2.10 -20.37
N LEU A 276 -12.91 -3.13 -20.74
CA LEU A 276 -12.61 -4.30 -19.89
C LEU A 276 -11.90 -3.94 -18.58
N LYS A 277 -11.17 -2.83 -18.51
CA LYS A 277 -10.61 -2.39 -17.21
C LYS A 277 -11.68 -2.06 -16.18
N LEU A 278 -12.88 -1.66 -16.60
CA LEU A 278 -14.00 -1.42 -15.70
C LEU A 278 -14.50 -2.72 -15.09
N PHE A 279 -14.45 -3.83 -15.84
CA PHE A 279 -14.71 -5.17 -15.30
C PHE A 279 -13.71 -5.50 -14.19
N PHE A 280 -12.40 -5.31 -14.41
CA PHE A 280 -11.40 -5.59 -13.38
C PHE A 280 -11.52 -4.66 -12.17
N LEU A 281 -11.92 -3.40 -12.37
CA LEU A 281 -12.16 -2.47 -11.28
C LEU A 281 -13.38 -2.89 -10.45
N TRP A 282 -14.46 -3.35 -11.09
CA TRP A 282 -15.62 -3.90 -10.38
C TRP A 282 -15.32 -5.24 -9.70
N ALA A 283 -14.56 -6.12 -10.35
CA ALA A 283 -14.09 -7.37 -9.78
C ALA A 283 -13.27 -7.13 -8.50
N PHE A 284 -12.37 -6.15 -8.51
CA PHE A 284 -11.68 -5.71 -7.30
C PHE A 284 -12.67 -5.36 -6.17
N ILE A 285 -13.71 -4.58 -6.47
CA ILE A 285 -14.67 -4.12 -5.46
C ILE A 285 -15.49 -5.28 -4.94
N HIS A 286 -16.06 -6.11 -5.81
CA HIS A 286 -16.82 -7.29 -5.39
C HIS A 286 -15.98 -8.26 -4.57
N GLY A 287 -14.72 -8.47 -4.93
CA GLY A 287 -13.79 -9.28 -4.15
C GLY A 287 -13.55 -8.72 -2.75
N MET A 288 -13.35 -7.40 -2.63
CA MET A 288 -13.17 -6.73 -1.34
C MET A 288 -14.45 -6.73 -0.51
N ILE A 289 -15.63 -6.55 -1.12
CA ILE A 289 -16.93 -6.65 -0.45
C ILE A 289 -17.21 -8.09 -0.01
N MET A 290 -16.88 -9.09 -0.82
CA MET A 290 -17.03 -10.49 -0.46
C MET A 290 -16.16 -10.85 0.75
N PHE A 291 -14.92 -10.36 0.82
CA PHE A 291 -14.06 -10.61 1.96
C PHE A 291 -14.43 -9.78 3.20
N PHE A 292 -14.35 -8.45 3.10
CA PHE A 292 -14.56 -7.57 4.26
C PHE A 292 -16.04 -7.45 4.65
N GLY A 293 -16.98 -7.64 3.73
CA GLY A 293 -18.40 -7.69 4.04
C GLY A 293 -18.76 -8.96 4.81
N ASP A 294 -18.21 -10.11 4.41
CA ASP A 294 -18.42 -11.37 5.14
C ASP A 294 -17.70 -11.39 6.49
N LEU A 295 -16.49 -10.81 6.57
CA LEU A 295 -15.79 -10.61 7.84
C LEU A 295 -16.58 -9.69 8.78
N LEU A 296 -17.15 -8.60 8.26
CA LEU A 296 -17.96 -7.65 9.04
C LEU A 296 -19.26 -8.28 9.52
N MET A 297 -20.08 -8.80 8.61
CA MET A 297 -21.40 -9.34 8.95
C MET A 297 -21.30 -10.68 9.64
N GLY A 298 -20.30 -11.51 9.30
CA GLY A 298 -20.03 -12.76 9.97
C GLY A 298 -19.60 -12.56 11.43
N ALA A 299 -18.74 -11.58 11.71
CA ALA A 299 -18.37 -11.25 13.09
C ALA A 299 -19.55 -10.70 13.92
N LEU A 300 -20.48 -9.97 13.30
CA LEU A 300 -21.64 -9.39 13.98
C LEU A 300 -22.77 -10.40 14.20
N LEU A 301 -23.05 -11.25 13.21
CA LEU A 301 -24.21 -12.15 13.18
C LEU A 301 -23.85 -13.61 13.51
N ASN A 302 -22.57 -13.93 13.70
CA ASN A 302 -22.07 -15.30 13.92
C ASN A 302 -22.45 -16.28 12.79
N LYS A 303 -22.46 -15.81 11.55
CA LYS A 303 -22.78 -16.62 10.35
C LYS A 303 -21.63 -16.61 9.34
N ASN A 304 -21.57 -17.61 8.48
CA ASN A 304 -20.51 -17.80 7.47
C ASN A 304 -19.11 -17.65 8.07
N PHE A 305 -18.34 -16.62 7.70
CA PHE A 305 -17.02 -16.36 8.30
C PHE A 305 -17.06 -16.18 9.85
N GLY A 306 -18.22 -15.85 10.42
CA GLY A 306 -18.46 -15.85 11.86
C GLY A 306 -18.27 -17.21 12.54
N TRP A 307 -18.54 -18.31 11.82
CA TRP A 307 -18.23 -19.66 12.28
C TRP A 307 -16.72 -19.82 12.42
N VAL A 308 -15.93 -19.38 11.43
CA VAL A 308 -14.46 -19.43 11.49
C VAL A 308 -13.94 -18.69 12.72
N ILE A 309 -14.44 -17.48 13.00
CA ILE A 309 -14.02 -16.69 14.16
C ILE A 309 -14.36 -17.42 15.47
N SER A 310 -15.54 -18.04 15.54
CA SER A 310 -15.99 -18.79 16.71
C SER A 310 -15.14 -20.06 16.93
N TYR A 311 -14.79 -20.78 15.87
CA TYR A 311 -13.93 -21.97 15.90
C TYR A 311 -12.45 -21.66 16.15
N LEU A 312 -12.03 -20.39 15.99
CA LEU A 312 -10.72 -19.91 16.43
C LEU A 312 -10.73 -19.46 17.91
N TYR A 313 -11.83 -19.67 18.63
CA TYR A 313 -12.02 -19.30 20.04
C TYR A 313 -11.75 -17.83 20.33
N PHE A 314 -11.98 -16.95 19.34
CA PHE A 314 -11.91 -15.52 19.57
C PHE A 314 -13.09 -15.08 20.43
N ARG A 315 -12.79 -14.51 21.60
CA ARG A 315 -13.77 -13.83 22.45
C ARG A 315 -14.45 -12.68 21.71
N ASP A 316 -15.52 -12.14 22.28
CA ASP A 316 -16.28 -11.02 21.69
C ASP A 316 -15.41 -9.79 21.37
N THR A 317 -14.35 -9.57 22.16
CA THR A 317 -13.34 -8.54 21.87
C THR A 317 -12.67 -8.74 20.51
N GLY A 318 -12.39 -9.98 20.12
CA GLY A 318 -11.82 -10.32 18.80
C GLY A 318 -12.80 -10.04 17.67
N LYS A 319 -14.07 -10.43 17.84
CA LYS A 319 -15.15 -10.13 16.87
C LYS A 319 -15.26 -8.62 16.65
N MET A 320 -15.26 -7.84 17.73
CA MET A 320 -15.27 -6.37 17.65
C MET A 320 -14.08 -5.81 16.87
N ILE A 321 -12.87 -6.35 17.08
CA ILE A 321 -11.68 -5.92 16.33
C ILE A 321 -11.84 -6.21 14.83
N PHE A 322 -12.33 -7.38 14.44
CA PHE A 322 -12.57 -7.72 13.03
C PHE A 322 -13.64 -6.83 12.38
N THR A 323 -14.72 -6.53 13.11
CA THR A 323 -15.76 -5.58 12.68
C THR A 323 -15.17 -4.19 12.41
N LEU A 324 -14.43 -3.64 13.38
CA LEU A 324 -13.80 -2.32 13.24
C LEU A 324 -12.78 -2.29 12.10
N PHE A 325 -11.97 -3.34 11.98
CA PHE A 325 -11.00 -3.48 10.90
C PHE A 325 -11.68 -3.51 9.53
N SER A 326 -12.77 -4.27 9.39
CA SER A 326 -13.52 -4.39 8.13
C SER A 326 -14.15 -3.07 7.71
N ILE A 327 -14.78 -2.34 8.64
CA ILE A 327 -15.33 -1.00 8.37
C ILE A 327 -14.21 -0.06 7.93
N PHE A 328 -13.10 -0.03 8.66
CA PHE A 328 -11.95 0.82 8.32
C PHE A 328 -11.38 0.48 6.94
N ALA A 329 -11.23 -0.81 6.63
CA ALA A 329 -10.74 -1.29 5.34
C ALA A 329 -11.66 -0.87 4.20
N LEU A 330 -12.98 -1.13 4.30
CA LEU A 330 -13.96 -0.74 3.27
C LEU A 330 -13.96 0.78 3.02
N VAL A 331 -13.92 1.57 4.09
CA VAL A 331 -13.87 3.04 3.98
C VAL A 331 -12.58 3.50 3.33
N ALA A 332 -11.43 2.95 3.73
CA ALA A 332 -10.14 3.30 3.16
C ALA A 332 -10.04 2.92 1.67
N LEU A 333 -10.54 1.73 1.31
CA LEU A 333 -10.56 1.22 -0.06
C LEU A 333 -11.42 2.09 -0.97
N GLY A 334 -12.62 2.49 -0.52
CA GLY A 334 -13.50 3.38 -1.30
C GLY A 334 -12.84 4.70 -1.67
N GLY A 335 -12.16 5.33 -0.70
CA GLY A 335 -11.37 6.54 -0.94
C GLY A 335 -10.20 6.31 -1.91
N PHE A 336 -9.52 5.16 -1.82
CA PHE A 336 -8.38 4.82 -2.68
C PHE A 336 -8.82 4.58 -4.14
N THR A 337 -9.96 3.93 -4.35
CA THR A 337 -10.49 3.61 -5.68
C THR A 337 -11.13 4.77 -6.42
N ALA A 338 -11.47 5.86 -5.73
CA ALA A 338 -12.13 7.00 -6.36
C ALA A 338 -11.34 7.57 -7.54
N LYS A 339 -10.01 7.64 -7.41
CA LYS A 339 -9.13 8.07 -8.52
C LYS A 339 -9.13 7.06 -9.67
N SER A 340 -9.15 5.77 -9.36
CA SER A 340 -9.18 4.70 -10.35
C SER A 340 -10.43 4.76 -11.21
N PHE A 341 -11.60 4.99 -10.61
CA PHE A 341 -12.84 5.24 -11.34
C PHE A 341 -12.77 6.49 -12.22
N LEU A 342 -12.24 7.59 -11.69
CA LEU A 342 -12.06 8.82 -12.46
C LEU A 342 -11.20 8.57 -13.72
N ILE A 343 -10.06 7.89 -13.55
CA ILE A 343 -9.14 7.55 -14.66
C ILE A 343 -9.82 6.65 -15.69
N SER A 344 -10.59 5.66 -15.24
CA SER A 344 -11.32 4.76 -16.15
C SER A 344 -12.41 5.46 -16.98
N GLY A 345 -12.75 6.70 -16.64
CA GLY A 345 -13.63 7.54 -17.45
C GLY A 345 -13.10 7.90 -18.82
N ASN A 346 -11.78 7.74 -19.05
CA ASN A 346 -11.21 7.88 -20.39
C ASN A 346 -11.88 6.93 -21.40
N THR A 347 -12.41 5.77 -21.00
CA THR A 347 -13.18 4.88 -21.91
C THR A 347 -14.33 5.62 -22.61
N TYR A 348 -14.92 6.62 -21.96
CA TYR A 348 -16.12 7.30 -22.44
C TYR A 348 -15.89 8.76 -22.85
N LEU A 349 -14.94 9.44 -22.21
CA LEU A 349 -14.74 10.89 -22.32
C LEU A 349 -13.28 11.22 -22.63
N ASN A 350 -13.05 12.22 -23.47
CA ASN A 350 -11.73 12.79 -23.76
C ASN A 350 -11.18 13.62 -22.58
N TYR A 351 -12.09 14.35 -21.94
CA TYR A 351 -11.80 15.26 -20.85
C TYR A 351 -12.86 15.13 -19.76
N VAL A 352 -12.41 15.11 -18.50
CA VAL A 352 -13.30 15.11 -17.34
C VAL A 352 -13.19 16.46 -16.64
N ASP A 353 -14.11 17.35 -16.99
CA ASP A 353 -14.34 18.64 -16.36
C ASP A 353 -15.26 18.52 -15.13
N LYS A 354 -15.50 19.63 -14.43
CA LYS A 354 -16.41 19.65 -13.27
C LYS A 354 -17.83 19.24 -13.62
N THR A 355 -18.33 19.51 -14.83
CA THR A 355 -19.71 19.22 -15.20
C THR A 355 -19.92 17.74 -15.55
N ASN A 356 -19.05 17.15 -16.38
CA ASN A 356 -19.14 15.75 -16.78
C ASN A 356 -18.67 14.79 -15.70
N LYS A 357 -17.88 15.25 -14.73
CA LYS A 357 -17.50 14.45 -13.56
C LYS A 357 -18.69 13.90 -12.79
N ARG A 358 -19.75 14.70 -12.60
CA ARG A 358 -20.99 14.21 -11.97
C ARG A 358 -21.68 13.16 -12.83
N LEU A 359 -21.75 13.39 -14.13
CA LEU A 359 -22.30 12.43 -15.10
C LEU A 359 -21.54 11.10 -15.03
N LEU A 360 -20.20 11.14 -14.97
CA LEU A 360 -19.37 9.96 -14.85
C LEU A 360 -19.58 9.25 -13.51
N LEU A 361 -19.65 9.97 -12.39
CA LEU A 361 -19.89 9.36 -11.07
C LEU A 361 -21.24 8.64 -11.01
N TRP A 362 -22.31 9.31 -11.43
CA TRP A 362 -23.65 8.71 -11.43
C TRP A 362 -23.76 7.57 -12.42
N GLY A 363 -23.27 7.80 -13.64
CA GLY A 363 -23.37 6.85 -14.73
C GLY A 363 -22.54 5.60 -14.48
N GLN A 364 -21.29 5.79 -14.07
CA GLN A 364 -20.33 4.71 -13.95
C GLN A 364 -20.33 4.05 -12.58
N VAL A 365 -20.74 4.71 -11.49
CA VAL A 365 -20.62 4.15 -10.13
C VAL A 365 -21.98 3.99 -9.46
N ILE A 366 -22.72 5.08 -9.25
CA ILE A 366 -23.90 5.06 -8.36
C ILE A 366 -25.04 4.23 -8.93
N ILE A 367 -25.45 4.49 -10.18
CA ILE A 367 -26.55 3.77 -10.82
C ILE A 367 -26.22 2.27 -10.94
N PRO A 368 -25.04 1.86 -11.46
CA PRO A 368 -24.62 0.46 -11.50
C PRO A 368 -24.65 -0.23 -10.14
N VAL A 369 -24.17 0.43 -9.08
CA VAL A 369 -24.20 -0.18 -7.74
C VAL A 369 -25.64 -0.31 -7.25
N VAL A 370 -26.46 0.73 -7.32
CA VAL A 370 -27.84 0.65 -6.78
C VAL A 370 -28.66 -0.39 -7.52
N ILE A 371 -28.73 -0.28 -8.86
CA ILE A 371 -29.52 -1.21 -9.68
C ILE A 371 -28.90 -2.61 -9.62
N GLY A 372 -27.59 -2.72 -9.74
CA GLY A 372 -26.89 -4.00 -9.69
C GLY A 372 -27.03 -4.70 -8.34
N SER A 373 -27.05 -3.95 -7.22
CA SER A 373 -27.32 -4.51 -5.89
C SER A 373 -28.72 -5.12 -5.83
N ILE A 374 -29.73 -4.39 -6.32
CA ILE A 374 -31.12 -4.87 -6.36
C ILE A 374 -31.20 -6.15 -7.21
N VAL A 375 -30.58 -6.16 -8.39
CA VAL A 375 -30.54 -7.35 -9.25
C VAL A 375 -29.85 -8.52 -8.53
N ILE A 376 -28.70 -8.31 -7.89
CA ILE A 376 -27.98 -9.37 -7.16
C ILE A 376 -28.81 -9.92 -6.00
N ILE A 377 -29.47 -9.05 -5.22
CA ILE A 377 -30.35 -9.47 -4.13
C ILE A 377 -31.51 -10.31 -4.69
N LEU A 378 -32.16 -9.86 -5.77
CA LEU A 378 -33.25 -10.60 -6.43
C LEU A 378 -32.78 -11.94 -7.02
N LEU A 379 -31.52 -12.02 -7.47
CA LEU A 379 -30.91 -13.27 -7.94
C LEU A 379 -30.60 -14.25 -6.82
N LYS A 380 -30.51 -13.78 -5.58
CA LYS A 380 -30.20 -14.59 -4.40
C LYS A 380 -31.43 -15.07 -3.64
N ILE A 381 -32.61 -14.55 -3.97
CA ILE A 381 -33.87 -15.03 -3.39
C ILE A 381 -34.11 -16.48 -3.84
N PRO A 382 -34.28 -17.44 -2.91
CA PRO A 382 -34.56 -18.82 -3.23
C PRO A 382 -35.96 -18.95 -3.87
N ASN A 383 -36.10 -19.79 -4.90
CA ASN A 383 -37.40 -20.07 -5.52
C ASN A 383 -38.29 -20.93 -4.61
N ASN A 384 -37.67 -21.81 -3.80
CA ASN A 384 -38.38 -22.72 -2.89
C ASN A 384 -38.12 -22.29 -1.44
N LEU A 385 -39.17 -21.81 -0.78
CA LEU A 385 -39.15 -21.44 0.65
C LEU A 385 -38.76 -22.62 1.56
N TYR A 386 -38.95 -23.87 1.12
CA TYR A 386 -38.68 -25.06 1.93
C TYR A 386 -37.22 -25.24 2.35
N PHE A 387 -36.25 -24.84 1.53
CA PHE A 387 -34.81 -25.04 1.82
C PHE A 387 -34.08 -23.76 2.23
N GLY A 388 -34.70 -22.59 2.07
CA GLY A 388 -34.10 -21.30 2.40
C GLY A 388 -34.70 -20.75 3.69
N THR A 389 -33.91 -20.64 4.75
CA THR A 389 -34.33 -19.86 5.91
C THR A 389 -34.25 -18.37 5.55
N GLU A 390 -35.28 -17.59 5.88
CA GLU A 390 -35.34 -16.14 5.60
C GLU A 390 -34.07 -15.42 6.11
N GLU A 391 -33.56 -15.92 7.23
CA GLU A 391 -32.30 -15.58 7.87
C GLU A 391 -31.06 -15.57 6.96
N GLU A 392 -30.93 -16.49 6.01
CA GLU A 392 -29.80 -16.55 5.08
C GLU A 392 -29.89 -15.43 4.04
N ALA A 393 -31.09 -15.17 3.52
CA ALA A 393 -31.33 -14.09 2.56
C ALA A 393 -31.05 -12.71 3.18
N TYR A 394 -31.42 -12.53 4.46
CA TYR A 394 -31.07 -11.32 5.22
C TYR A 394 -29.55 -11.18 5.38
N PHE A 395 -28.86 -12.27 5.73
CA PHE A 395 -27.40 -12.23 5.87
C PHE A 395 -26.71 -11.80 4.57
N GLU A 396 -27.07 -12.40 3.44
CA GLU A 396 -26.49 -12.04 2.13
C GLU A 396 -26.80 -10.59 1.76
N THR A 397 -28.01 -10.12 2.05
CA THR A 397 -28.44 -8.73 1.82
C THR A 397 -27.62 -7.75 2.68
N PHE A 398 -27.43 -8.04 3.97
CA PHE A 398 -26.61 -7.22 4.86
C PHE A 398 -25.14 -7.25 4.46
N LYS A 399 -24.61 -8.41 4.08
CA LYS A 399 -23.25 -8.55 3.56
C LYS A 399 -23.07 -7.66 2.33
N PHE A 400 -24.00 -7.71 1.38
CA PHE A 400 -23.89 -6.91 0.17
C PHE A 400 -24.09 -5.41 0.42
N SER A 401 -24.95 -5.03 1.37
CA SER A 401 -25.18 -3.62 1.73
C SER A 401 -23.94 -2.93 2.33
N THR A 402 -22.92 -3.69 2.75
CA THR A 402 -21.61 -3.14 3.13
C THR A 402 -20.92 -2.36 2.00
N ILE A 403 -21.36 -2.54 0.74
CA ILE A 403 -20.93 -1.70 -0.38
C ILE A 403 -21.21 -0.21 -0.17
N LEU A 404 -22.21 0.13 0.66
CA LEU A 404 -22.49 1.51 1.04
C LEU A 404 -21.34 2.14 1.83
N LEU A 405 -20.70 1.38 2.73
CA LEU A 405 -19.52 1.85 3.48
C LEU A 405 -18.35 2.18 2.56
N PHE A 406 -18.21 1.43 1.46
CA PHE A 406 -17.23 1.68 0.41
C PHE A 406 -17.62 2.89 -0.46
N LEU A 407 -18.91 3.04 -0.80
CA LEU A 407 -19.41 4.10 -1.67
C LEU A 407 -19.28 5.50 -1.07
N ILE A 408 -19.52 5.69 0.23
CA ILE A 408 -19.49 7.01 0.89
C ILE A 408 -18.14 7.73 0.64
N PRO A 409 -16.98 7.18 1.04
CA PRO A 409 -15.69 7.83 0.82
C PRO A 409 -15.31 7.88 -0.66
N LEU A 410 -15.80 6.95 -1.49
CA LEU A 410 -15.60 7.01 -2.93
C LEU A 410 -16.25 8.27 -3.49
N VAL A 411 -17.53 8.52 -3.22
CA VAL A 411 -18.27 9.70 -3.71
C VAL A 411 -17.61 10.99 -3.28
N VAL A 412 -17.27 11.09 -1.99
CA VAL A 412 -16.61 12.27 -1.40
C VAL A 412 -15.24 12.52 -2.05
N SER A 413 -14.44 11.47 -2.17
CA SER A 413 -13.09 11.57 -2.75
C SER A 413 -13.14 11.85 -4.24
N PHE A 414 -14.10 11.26 -4.96
CA PHE A 414 -14.28 11.43 -6.40
C PHE A 414 -14.39 12.90 -6.73
N GLN A 415 -15.25 13.65 -6.03
CA GLN A 415 -15.47 15.08 -6.23
C GLN A 415 -14.23 15.94 -5.98
N SER A 416 -13.30 15.50 -5.12
CA SER A 416 -12.12 16.28 -4.73
C SER A 416 -11.01 16.36 -5.78
N PHE A 417 -10.97 15.46 -6.76
CA PHE A 417 -9.92 15.45 -7.78
C PHE A 417 -10.02 16.61 -8.80
N ASN A 418 -8.88 17.07 -9.29
CA ASN A 418 -8.83 18.08 -10.34
C ASN A 418 -9.31 17.52 -11.68
N GLU A 419 -9.54 18.43 -12.62
CA GLU A 419 -9.91 18.11 -13.99
C GLU A 419 -8.79 17.27 -14.64
N THR A 420 -9.18 16.28 -15.45
CA THR A 420 -8.24 15.31 -16.03
C THR A 420 -8.44 15.24 -17.53
N TYR A 421 -7.34 15.46 -18.25
CA TYR A 421 -7.26 15.32 -19.70
C TYR A 421 -6.70 13.95 -20.07
N PHE A 422 -7.33 13.29 -21.05
CA PHE A 422 -6.92 11.96 -21.49
C PHE A 422 -6.36 11.96 -22.90
N ASP A 423 -7.08 12.52 -23.87
CA ASP A 423 -6.78 12.33 -25.29
C ASP A 423 -7.48 13.35 -26.20
N GLU A 424 -6.90 13.59 -27.38
CA GLU A 424 -7.40 14.53 -28.39
C GLU A 424 -8.50 13.90 -29.27
N GLU A 425 -8.38 12.62 -29.61
CA GLU A 425 -9.29 11.93 -30.53
C GLU A 425 -10.71 11.78 -29.97
N GLU A 426 -11.73 12.33 -30.66
CA GLU A 426 -13.13 12.29 -30.21
C GLU A 426 -13.64 10.88 -29.89
N ARG A 427 -14.12 10.69 -28.66
CA ARG A 427 -14.65 9.40 -28.20
C ARG A 427 -16.17 9.33 -28.34
N LYS A 428 -16.65 8.32 -29.06
CA LYS A 428 -18.08 8.01 -29.21
C LYS A 428 -18.52 6.98 -28.17
N ILE A 429 -19.44 7.38 -27.28
CA ILE A 429 -20.03 6.48 -26.28
C ILE A 429 -21.02 5.54 -26.97
N LYS A 430 -20.66 4.24 -27.04
CA LYS A 430 -21.49 3.16 -27.58
C LYS A 430 -21.85 2.17 -26.47
N ILE A 431 -23.02 1.55 -26.57
CA ILE A 431 -23.42 0.45 -25.70
C ILE A 431 -22.69 -0.81 -26.18
N SER A 432 -22.03 -1.52 -25.26
CA SER A 432 -21.40 -2.79 -25.55
C SER A 432 -22.41 -3.93 -25.35
N TRP A 433 -23.20 -4.18 -26.39
CA TRP A 433 -24.21 -5.26 -26.40
C TRP A 433 -23.63 -6.63 -26.08
N LYS A 434 -22.35 -6.86 -26.41
CA LYS A 434 -21.63 -8.11 -26.08
C LYS A 434 -21.65 -8.40 -24.58
N PHE A 435 -21.31 -7.42 -23.72
CA PHE A 435 -21.30 -7.65 -22.28
C PHE A 435 -22.70 -7.82 -21.71
N LEU A 436 -23.67 -7.05 -22.22
CA LEU A 436 -25.06 -7.17 -21.79
C LEU A 436 -25.62 -8.57 -22.09
N ALA A 437 -25.39 -9.08 -23.31
CA ALA A 437 -25.80 -10.42 -23.71
C ALA A 437 -25.14 -11.50 -22.84
N VAL A 438 -23.83 -11.39 -22.58
CA VAL A 438 -23.11 -12.33 -21.70
C VAL A 438 -23.66 -12.32 -20.28
N VAL A 439 -24.00 -11.15 -19.72
CA VAL A 439 -24.59 -11.03 -18.38
C VAL A 439 -25.97 -11.68 -18.32
N ILE A 440 -26.84 -11.38 -19.30
CA ILE A 440 -28.18 -11.97 -19.36
C ILE A 440 -28.06 -13.49 -19.45
N PHE A 441 -27.20 -13.99 -20.35
CA PHE A 441 -26.95 -15.43 -20.47
C PHE A 441 -26.43 -16.04 -19.17
N ALA A 442 -25.42 -15.43 -18.53
CA ALA A 442 -24.86 -15.92 -17.28
C ALA A 442 -25.90 -15.93 -16.14
N ILE A 443 -26.76 -14.92 -16.06
CA ILE A 443 -27.87 -14.87 -15.09
C ILE A 443 -28.85 -16.01 -15.32
N LEU A 444 -29.28 -16.22 -16.57
CA LEU A 444 -30.24 -17.26 -16.91
C LEU A 444 -29.63 -18.65 -16.68
N ALA A 445 -28.38 -18.86 -17.11
CA ALA A 445 -27.66 -20.12 -16.91
C ALA A 445 -27.50 -20.45 -15.42
N LEU A 446 -27.09 -19.47 -14.60
CA LEU A 446 -26.93 -19.67 -13.17
C LEU A 446 -28.28 -19.91 -12.48
N ARG A 447 -29.32 -19.14 -12.83
CA ARG A 447 -30.63 -19.24 -12.18
C ARG A 447 -31.38 -20.52 -12.56
N PHE A 448 -31.44 -20.87 -13.85
CA PHE A 448 -32.16 -22.05 -14.31
C PHE A 448 -31.34 -23.32 -14.14
N GLY A 449 -30.05 -23.29 -14.49
CA GLY A 449 -29.18 -24.46 -14.43
C GLY A 449 -28.95 -24.99 -13.01
N LEU A 450 -28.97 -24.12 -12.00
CA LEU A 450 -28.79 -24.52 -10.58
C LEU A 450 -30.08 -24.39 -9.76
N SER A 451 -31.25 -24.34 -10.41
CA SER A 451 -32.55 -24.23 -9.72
C SER A 451 -32.95 -25.52 -9.02
N THR A 452 -32.69 -26.67 -9.63
CA THR A 452 -33.03 -28.00 -9.11
C THR A 452 -32.07 -28.50 -8.03
N GLY A 453 -30.91 -27.84 -7.89
CA GLY A 453 -29.79 -28.37 -7.14
C GLY A 453 -28.99 -29.37 -7.98
N VAL A 454 -27.66 -29.29 -7.89
CA VAL A 454 -26.74 -30.27 -8.50
C VAL A 454 -26.00 -30.99 -7.37
N HIS A 455 -26.09 -32.31 -7.34
CA HIS A 455 -25.44 -33.14 -6.32
C HIS A 455 -23.97 -33.38 -6.69
N PHE A 456 -23.08 -33.23 -5.70
CA PHE A 456 -21.66 -33.56 -5.78
C PHE A 456 -21.27 -34.38 -4.56
N GLY A 457 -20.53 -35.48 -4.74
CA GLY A 457 -20.19 -36.43 -3.68
C GLY A 457 -20.20 -37.85 -4.19
#